data_AF-A0A2W2C233-F1
#
_entry.id   AF-A0A2W2C233-F1
#
_cell.length_a   1.000
_cell.length_b   1.000
_cell.length_c   1.000
_cell.angle_alpha   90.00
_cell.angle_beta   90.00
_cell.angle_gamma   90.00
#
_symmetry.space_group_name_H-M   'P 1'
#
loop_
_entity.id
_entity.type
_entity.pdbx_description
1 polymer ?
#
loop_
_entity_poly.entity_id
_entity_poly.type
_entity_poly.pdbx_seq_one_letter_code
_entity_poly.pdbx_strand_id
1 'polypeptide(L)'
;MTLEDQVRDALDDLALRVPPRAGLADAVLREARRRRAKVRLATAGGTLVAVAAGTAFVVADPLGSGGPDLGTVGPAAGPEADGAPDEAPDQGPAGPATVTLDTGGLAEGARPDVPWYADGALHSGDTEVPFDGDFSGFRALSQVAGGFVVLFVESGIDNTDGNQLALISGDGQRTVLDEGAIYDVAVSGDGTLIAWGAHDWSTHGPGDGPGRTLLRVADARTGDIVYEREQTGADGSVGVAKGFLGDGRVVLDRATNAPGGILLWDPAAGTVTPWTDYGFTTSVAPSGDLAVLTPPNEAADTTPGVVDTVTGETLWTMPPDHFAGPQAFSPDGRHLALIAAPGLPSAEEFEEAARTAAEVEEQLDVPRSIVVLDARSGEPVLTVADTGPGNITWESDDSFVFDVWDEATADHSVVRCSLDGRCELAAPTGRIVWHETL
;
A
#
# COMPACT_ATOMS: atom_id res chain seq x y z
N MET A 1 24.51 -6.26 2.04
CA MET A 1 23.17 -6.85 1.88
C MET A 1 23.35 -8.24 1.30
N THR A 2 22.83 -9.27 1.95
CA THR A 2 22.93 -10.65 1.46
C THR A 2 21.70 -11.01 0.63
N LEU A 3 21.79 -12.02 -0.23
CA LEU A 3 20.63 -12.58 -0.96
C LEU A 3 19.49 -12.94 0.02
N GLU A 4 19.83 -13.30 1.26
CA GLU A 4 18.87 -13.62 2.32
C GLU A 4 18.10 -12.40 2.84
N ASP A 5 18.64 -11.19 2.68
CA ASP A 5 17.98 -9.94 3.07
C ASP A 5 17.01 -9.46 1.98
N GLN A 6 17.36 -9.61 0.71
CA GLN A 6 16.45 -9.30 -0.42
C GLN A 6 15.31 -10.30 -0.54
N VAL A 7 15.59 -11.59 -0.32
CA VAL A 7 14.54 -12.60 -0.23
C VAL A 7 13.67 -12.36 1.00
N ARG A 8 14.21 -11.80 2.09
CA ARG A 8 13.41 -11.41 3.27
C ARG A 8 12.54 -10.19 2.98
N ASP A 9 13.07 -9.13 2.38
CA ASP A 9 12.29 -7.93 2.04
C ASP A 9 11.22 -8.22 0.99
N ALA A 10 11.54 -9.03 -0.03
CA ALA A 10 10.56 -9.50 -1.02
C ALA A 10 9.52 -10.44 -0.40
N LEU A 11 9.89 -11.27 0.59
CA LEU A 11 8.96 -12.13 1.32
C LEU A 11 8.16 -11.37 2.38
N ASP A 12 8.66 -10.30 2.96
CA ASP A 12 7.95 -9.44 3.91
C ASP A 12 6.93 -8.56 3.17
N ASP A 13 7.31 -8.05 1.99
CA ASP A 13 6.40 -7.40 1.05
C ASP A 13 5.34 -8.37 0.52
N LEU A 14 5.70 -9.64 0.23
CA LEU A 14 4.72 -10.70 -0.06
C LEU A 14 3.89 -11.13 1.16
N ALA A 15 4.44 -11.14 2.37
CA ALA A 15 3.73 -11.53 3.59
C ALA A 15 2.76 -10.44 4.06
N LEU A 16 3.01 -9.18 3.70
CA LEU A 16 2.04 -8.08 3.79
C LEU A 16 0.94 -8.20 2.72
N ARG A 17 1.20 -8.93 1.63
CA ARG A 17 0.27 -9.14 0.49
C ARG A 17 -0.47 -10.48 0.49
N VAL A 18 -0.09 -11.44 1.33
CA VAL A 18 -0.77 -12.74 1.45
C VAL A 18 -1.57 -12.78 2.76
N PRO A 19 -2.88 -13.08 2.72
CA PRO A 19 -3.71 -13.07 3.91
C PRO A 19 -3.23 -14.11 4.94
N PRO A 20 -3.03 -13.74 6.22
CA PRO A 20 -2.63 -14.69 7.24
C PRO A 20 -3.76 -15.70 7.47
N ARG A 21 -3.61 -16.92 6.95
CA ARG A 21 -4.41 -18.07 7.38
C ARG A 21 -3.91 -18.56 8.74
N ALA A 22 -4.84 -18.86 9.65
CA ALA A 22 -4.52 -19.53 10.91
C ALA A 22 -3.72 -20.83 10.61
N GLY A 23 -2.45 -20.85 11.00
CA GLY A 23 -1.53 -21.96 10.75
C GLY A 23 -0.47 -21.73 9.68
N LEU A 24 -0.52 -20.64 8.90
CA LEU A 24 0.53 -20.30 7.91
C LEU A 24 1.82 -19.91 8.61
N ALA A 25 1.76 -19.06 9.64
CA ALA A 25 2.93 -18.72 10.47
C ALA A 25 3.53 -19.98 11.14
N ASP A 26 2.70 -20.90 11.63
CA ASP A 26 3.17 -22.17 12.19
C ASP A 26 3.71 -23.15 11.13
N ALA A 27 3.26 -23.07 9.88
CA ALA A 27 3.73 -23.85 8.74
C ALA A 27 5.04 -23.29 8.18
N VAL A 28 5.16 -21.97 8.06
CA VAL A 28 6.38 -21.24 7.67
C VAL A 28 7.44 -21.38 8.77
N LEU A 29 7.09 -21.27 10.05
CA LEU A 29 8.01 -21.55 11.15
C LEU A 29 8.36 -23.04 11.25
N ARG A 30 7.44 -23.96 10.93
CA ARG A 30 7.77 -25.41 10.78
C ARG A 30 8.70 -25.65 9.61
N GLU A 31 8.52 -24.95 8.50
CA GLU A 31 9.32 -25.12 7.29
C GLU A 31 10.69 -24.47 7.45
N ALA A 32 10.79 -23.31 8.11
CA ALA A 32 12.04 -22.68 8.52
C ALA A 32 12.78 -23.53 9.57
N ARG A 33 12.06 -24.14 10.53
CA ARG A 33 12.64 -25.13 11.47
C ARG A 33 13.04 -26.42 10.75
N ARG A 34 12.31 -26.87 9.72
CA ARG A 34 12.68 -28.01 8.86
C ARG A 34 13.90 -27.70 7.99
N ARG A 35 14.02 -26.50 7.43
CA ARG A 35 15.19 -26.03 6.68
C ARG A 35 16.41 -25.91 7.60
N ARG A 36 16.28 -25.33 8.79
CA ARG A 36 17.35 -25.33 9.83
C ARG A 36 17.70 -26.74 10.33
N ALA A 37 16.73 -27.64 10.47
CA ALA A 37 16.97 -29.04 10.84
C ALA A 37 17.67 -29.81 9.70
N LYS A 38 17.30 -29.59 8.43
CA LYS A 38 17.92 -30.22 7.25
C LYS A 38 19.36 -29.74 7.02
N VAL A 39 19.67 -28.47 7.27
CA VAL A 39 21.06 -27.94 7.23
C VAL A 39 21.94 -28.55 8.33
N ARG A 40 21.36 -29.01 9.45
CA ARG A 40 22.07 -29.76 10.50
C ARG A 40 22.05 -31.29 10.32
N LEU A 41 21.18 -31.81 9.45
CA LEU A 41 21.03 -33.25 9.15
C LEU A 41 21.54 -33.65 7.76
N ALA A 42 22.45 -32.86 7.18
CA ALA A 42 23.36 -33.33 6.12
C ALA A 42 24.52 -34.19 6.66
N THR A 43 24.50 -34.51 7.96
CA THR A 43 25.27 -35.61 8.56
C THR A 43 24.30 -36.67 9.05
N ALA A 44 24.48 -37.90 8.54
CA ALA A 44 23.81 -39.15 8.87
C ALA A 44 22.49 -39.43 8.11
N GLY A 45 22.59 -40.37 7.17
CA GLY A 45 21.52 -40.77 6.27
C GLY A 45 20.38 -41.57 6.92
N GLY A 46 19.31 -41.71 6.14
CA GLY A 46 18.66 -43.01 5.96
C GLY A 46 17.22 -43.15 6.47
N THR A 47 16.34 -43.45 5.51
CA THR A 47 15.13 -44.31 5.57
C THR A 47 13.78 -43.73 6.01
N LEU A 48 12.86 -43.70 5.02
CA LEU A 48 11.42 -44.05 4.96
C LEU A 48 10.56 -44.07 6.24
N VAL A 49 9.32 -43.53 6.12
CA VAL A 49 8.03 -44.28 6.16
C VAL A 49 6.83 -43.33 5.96
N ALA A 50 5.85 -43.78 5.17
CA ALA A 50 4.55 -43.18 4.89
C ALA A 50 3.53 -43.38 6.03
N VAL A 51 2.38 -42.68 5.99
CA VAL A 51 1.01 -43.22 6.22
C VAL A 51 -0.04 -42.12 6.01
N ALA A 52 -1.21 -42.59 5.57
CA ALA A 52 -2.34 -41.94 4.93
C ALA A 52 -3.51 -41.53 5.87
N ALA A 53 -4.62 -41.16 5.21
CA ALA A 53 -6.02 -40.99 5.65
C ALA A 53 -6.41 -39.51 5.88
N GLY A 54 -7.39 -38.94 5.16
CA GLY A 54 -8.79 -39.37 5.00
C GLY A 54 -9.60 -38.64 6.08
N THR A 55 -10.69 -37.91 5.84
CA THR A 55 -11.86 -38.14 4.99
C THR A 55 -12.72 -36.87 4.94
N ALA A 56 -13.58 -36.81 3.93
CA ALA A 56 -14.60 -35.79 3.66
C ALA A 56 -15.69 -35.63 4.74
N PHE A 57 -16.31 -34.45 4.74
CA PHE A 57 -17.73 -34.28 5.09
C PHE A 57 -18.41 -33.40 4.02
N VAL A 58 -19.52 -33.93 3.51
CA VAL A 58 -20.59 -33.23 2.77
C VAL A 58 -21.77 -33.14 3.73
N VAL A 59 -22.45 -32.00 3.83
CA VAL A 59 -23.91 -31.77 4.02
C VAL A 59 -24.11 -30.25 3.96
N ALA A 60 -24.62 -29.69 2.86
CA ALA A 60 -26.03 -29.44 2.50
C ALA A 60 -26.62 -28.16 3.13
N ASP A 61 -26.89 -27.21 2.24
CA ASP A 61 -27.82 -26.08 2.35
C ASP A 61 -29.24 -26.57 2.68
N PRO A 62 -29.96 -25.84 3.57
CA PRO A 62 -31.32 -25.48 3.17
C PRO A 62 -31.77 -24.06 3.61
N LEU A 63 -32.23 -23.31 2.59
CA LEU A 63 -33.46 -22.50 2.52
C LEU A 63 -33.45 -21.07 3.12
N GLY A 64 -33.54 -20.06 2.24
CA GLY A 64 -34.82 -19.54 1.72
C GLY A 64 -35.58 -18.45 2.50
N SER A 65 -36.21 -17.54 1.71
CA SER A 65 -37.10 -16.40 2.04
C SER A 65 -36.39 -15.09 2.43
N GLY A 66 -36.75 -13.88 1.98
CA GLY A 66 -37.81 -13.40 1.10
C GLY A 66 -38.21 -11.95 1.48
N GLY A 67 -37.91 -10.98 0.61
CA GLY A 67 -38.51 -9.62 0.51
C GLY A 67 -37.95 -8.51 1.43
N PRO A 68 -38.19 -7.20 1.16
CA PRO A 68 -39.07 -6.64 0.12
C PRO A 68 -38.43 -5.61 -0.85
N ASP A 69 -39.18 -5.42 -1.92
CA ASP A 69 -39.20 -4.37 -2.94
C ASP A 69 -39.08 -2.93 -2.39
N LEU A 70 -38.05 -2.20 -2.83
CA LEU A 70 -37.90 -0.76 -2.61
C LEU A 70 -38.10 -0.05 -3.95
N GLY A 71 -39.16 0.75 -3.99
CA GLY A 71 -39.76 1.27 -5.20
C GLY A 71 -38.83 2.08 -6.09
N THR A 72 -39.12 1.98 -7.38
CA THR A 72 -38.54 2.76 -8.47
C THR A 72 -38.85 4.24 -8.32
N VAL A 73 -37.80 5.07 -8.28
CA VAL A 73 -37.91 6.53 -8.42
C VAL A 73 -37.42 6.88 -9.82
N GLY A 74 -38.36 7.27 -10.69
CA GLY A 74 -38.04 7.75 -12.04
C GLY A 74 -37.34 9.11 -11.99
N PRO A 75 -36.47 9.42 -12.96
CA PRO A 75 -35.80 10.71 -13.02
C PRO A 75 -36.80 11.81 -13.37
N ALA A 76 -36.77 12.88 -12.57
CA ALA A 76 -37.50 14.11 -12.83
C ALA A 76 -36.82 14.86 -13.99
N ALA A 77 -37.56 15.01 -15.08
CA ALA A 77 -37.22 15.90 -16.18
C ALA A 77 -37.34 17.38 -15.75
N GLY A 78 -36.32 18.17 -16.09
CA GLY A 78 -36.30 19.64 -16.01
C GLY A 78 -35.57 20.21 -17.22
N PRO A 79 -35.94 21.42 -17.69
CA PRO A 79 -36.04 21.72 -19.11
C PRO A 79 -34.76 22.23 -19.78
N GLU A 80 -34.73 22.01 -21.09
CA GLU A 80 -33.82 22.54 -22.11
C GLU A 80 -33.61 24.05 -21.98
N ALA A 81 -32.35 24.47 -21.96
CA ALA A 81 -31.93 25.84 -22.16
C ALA A 81 -31.01 25.90 -23.38
N ASP A 82 -31.56 26.40 -24.49
CA ASP A 82 -30.86 26.78 -25.70
C ASP A 82 -29.80 27.86 -25.42
N GLY A 83 -28.56 27.58 -25.78
CA GLY A 83 -27.46 28.55 -25.71
C GLY A 83 -26.18 27.96 -26.27
N ALA A 84 -26.02 28.03 -27.60
CA ALA A 84 -24.79 27.66 -28.28
C ALA A 84 -23.64 28.63 -27.97
N PRO A 85 -22.43 28.13 -27.64
CA PRO A 85 -21.18 28.86 -27.86
C PRO A 85 -20.31 28.17 -28.93
N ASP A 86 -19.45 28.98 -29.52
CA ASP A 86 -18.57 28.72 -30.66
C ASP A 86 -17.81 27.38 -30.66
N GLU A 87 -17.74 26.77 -31.85
CA GLU A 87 -16.94 25.59 -32.19
C GLU A 87 -15.44 25.83 -31.91
N ALA A 88 -14.99 25.42 -30.73
CA ALA A 88 -13.61 24.99 -30.53
C ALA A 88 -13.41 23.66 -31.28
N PRO A 89 -12.24 23.40 -31.90
CA PRO A 89 -12.00 22.13 -32.57
C PRO A 89 -12.16 20.98 -31.57
N ASP A 90 -13.16 20.17 -31.86
CA ASP A 90 -13.54 18.94 -31.17
C ASP A 90 -12.38 17.94 -31.25
N GLN A 91 -11.44 18.05 -30.30
CA GLN A 91 -10.57 16.95 -29.95
C GLN A 91 -11.45 15.96 -29.18
N GLY A 92 -12.13 15.09 -29.93
CA GLY A 92 -12.88 13.99 -29.34
C GLY A 92 -12.00 13.25 -28.33
N PRO A 93 -12.60 12.66 -27.27
CA PRO A 93 -11.85 12.09 -26.17
C PRO A 93 -10.80 11.13 -26.73
N ALA A 94 -9.53 11.48 -26.52
CA ALA A 94 -8.43 10.59 -26.86
C ALA A 94 -8.70 9.30 -26.10
N GLY A 95 -8.86 8.19 -26.84
CA GLY A 95 -8.97 6.88 -26.22
C GLY A 95 -7.75 6.60 -25.34
N PRO A 96 -7.83 5.59 -24.46
CA PRO A 96 -6.76 5.30 -23.50
C PRO A 96 -5.41 5.23 -24.21
N ALA A 97 -4.47 6.08 -23.80
CA ALA A 97 -3.14 6.10 -24.37
C ALA A 97 -2.36 4.87 -23.85
N THR A 98 -1.56 4.24 -24.70
CA THR A 98 -0.62 3.19 -24.29
C THR A 98 0.77 3.62 -24.71
N VAL A 99 1.70 3.62 -23.76
CA VAL A 99 3.08 4.04 -23.93
C VAL A 99 3.98 2.86 -23.58
N THR A 100 4.86 2.46 -24.49
CA THR A 100 5.94 1.50 -24.19
C THR A 100 7.17 2.30 -23.76
N LEU A 101 7.75 1.94 -22.61
CA LEU A 101 8.87 2.67 -22.05
C LEU A 101 10.21 2.13 -22.56
N ASP A 102 11.04 3.01 -23.11
CA ASP A 102 12.47 2.75 -23.39
C ASP A 102 13.29 3.73 -22.55
N THR A 103 13.70 3.32 -21.36
CA THR A 103 14.41 4.17 -20.39
C THR A 103 15.72 4.74 -20.97
N GLY A 104 16.40 4.00 -21.85
CA GLY A 104 17.62 4.46 -22.50
C GLY A 104 17.41 5.56 -23.56
N GLY A 105 16.17 5.75 -24.00
CA GLY A 105 15.77 6.77 -24.98
C GLY A 105 15.07 7.99 -24.39
N LEU A 106 14.80 8.03 -23.09
CA LEU A 106 14.09 9.13 -22.44
C LEU A 106 14.98 10.37 -22.31
N ALA A 107 14.37 11.55 -22.49
CA ALA A 107 15.04 12.82 -22.21
C ALA A 107 15.16 13.06 -20.70
N GLU A 108 16.21 13.78 -20.27
CA GLU A 108 16.33 14.25 -18.89
C GLU A 108 15.30 15.36 -18.61
N GLY A 109 14.54 15.18 -17.54
CA GLY A 109 13.57 16.12 -17.01
C GLY A 109 14.08 16.90 -15.80
N ALA A 110 13.21 17.72 -15.22
CA ALA A 110 13.46 18.34 -13.93
C ALA A 110 13.41 17.31 -12.80
N ARG A 111 14.02 17.60 -11.65
CA ARG A 111 13.92 16.76 -10.44
C ARG A 111 12.45 16.57 -10.02
N PRO A 112 12.10 15.46 -9.36
CA PRO A 112 10.75 15.25 -8.84
C PRO A 112 10.37 16.29 -7.78
N ASP A 113 9.14 16.81 -7.85
CA ASP A 113 8.56 17.68 -6.82
C ASP A 113 8.03 16.88 -5.61
N VAL A 114 7.95 15.55 -5.72
CA VAL A 114 7.57 14.65 -4.63
C VAL A 114 8.76 14.32 -3.73
N PRO A 115 8.52 13.86 -2.48
CA PRO A 115 9.58 13.38 -1.60
C PRO A 115 10.38 12.22 -2.18
N TRP A 116 11.70 12.32 -2.15
CA TRP A 116 12.61 11.19 -2.40
C TRP A 116 13.87 11.31 -1.53
N TYR A 117 14.61 10.23 -1.37
CA TYR A 117 15.86 10.21 -0.60
C TYR A 117 17.03 9.82 -1.49
N ALA A 118 18.10 10.62 -1.46
CA ALA A 118 19.38 10.27 -2.06
C ALA A 118 20.50 11.11 -1.46
N ASP A 119 21.72 10.57 -1.57
CA ASP A 119 22.95 11.27 -1.18
C ASP A 119 22.95 11.80 0.26
N GLY A 120 22.21 11.13 1.17
CA GLY A 120 22.11 11.56 2.56
C GLY A 120 21.14 12.72 2.80
N ALA A 121 20.24 13.00 1.86
CA ALA A 121 19.27 14.08 1.97
C ALA A 121 17.87 13.65 1.49
N LEU A 122 16.86 14.25 2.11
CA LEU A 122 15.48 14.25 1.64
C LEU A 122 15.31 15.39 0.64
N HIS A 123 14.69 15.09 -0.49
CA HIS A 123 14.47 16.01 -1.59
C HIS A 123 12.98 16.14 -1.89
N SER A 124 12.54 17.33 -2.29
CA SER A 124 11.22 17.58 -2.89
C SER A 124 11.32 18.87 -3.70
N GLY A 125 11.31 18.71 -5.03
CA GLY A 125 11.59 19.77 -5.98
C GLY A 125 12.99 20.34 -5.78
N ASP A 126 13.07 21.65 -5.58
CA ASP A 126 14.31 22.35 -5.26
C ASP A 126 14.69 22.30 -3.76
N THR A 127 13.85 21.70 -2.92
CA THR A 127 14.12 21.57 -1.48
C THR A 127 15.02 20.38 -1.24
N GLU A 128 16.15 20.60 -0.55
CA GLU A 128 17.07 19.56 -0.11
C GLU A 128 17.31 19.73 1.40
N VAL A 129 17.06 18.66 2.15
CA VAL A 129 17.17 18.62 3.61
C VAL A 129 18.09 17.48 4.01
N PRO A 130 19.27 17.75 4.60
CA PRO A 130 20.16 16.71 5.09
C PRO A 130 19.45 15.79 6.08
N PHE A 131 19.62 14.48 5.90
CA PHE A 131 19.01 13.47 6.75
C PHE A 131 20.02 12.39 7.09
N ASP A 132 20.37 12.31 8.39
CA ASP A 132 21.26 11.28 8.92
C ASP A 132 20.43 10.05 9.30
N GLY A 133 20.25 9.15 8.34
CA GLY A 133 19.54 7.89 8.54
C GLY A 133 19.83 6.89 7.43
N ASP A 134 19.69 5.61 7.77
CA ASP A 134 19.89 4.52 6.81
C ASP A 134 18.64 4.36 5.93
N PHE A 135 18.83 4.37 4.61
CA PHE A 135 17.74 4.22 3.65
C PHE A 135 16.99 2.89 3.83
N SER A 136 17.69 1.79 4.18
CA SER A 136 17.02 0.50 4.41
C SER A 136 16.06 0.50 5.61
N GLY A 137 16.18 1.51 6.46
CA GLY A 137 15.27 1.73 7.58
C GLY A 137 13.93 2.34 7.17
N PHE A 138 13.81 2.98 6.01
CA PHE A 138 12.58 3.71 5.65
C PHE A 138 11.37 2.77 5.52
N ARG A 139 10.23 3.24 6.01
CA ARG A 139 8.92 2.57 5.93
C ARG A 139 7.87 3.46 5.31
N ALA A 140 7.93 4.76 5.62
CA ALA A 140 7.11 5.78 4.96
C ALA A 140 7.88 7.11 4.87
N LEU A 141 7.65 7.82 3.77
CA LEU A 141 8.10 9.19 3.55
C LEU A 141 6.95 9.96 2.92
N SER A 142 6.57 11.10 3.51
CA SER A 142 5.51 11.94 2.96
C SER A 142 5.81 13.41 3.18
N GLN A 143 5.41 14.23 2.20
CA GLN A 143 5.49 15.67 2.33
C GLN A 143 4.38 16.13 3.27
N VAL A 144 4.71 17.09 4.12
CA VAL A 144 3.75 17.73 5.02
C VAL A 144 3.95 19.24 4.98
N ALA A 145 3.00 19.97 5.56
CA ALA A 145 3.10 21.41 5.69
C ALA A 145 4.36 21.77 6.50
N GLY A 146 5.39 22.28 5.81
CA GLY A 146 6.64 22.74 6.45
C GLY A 146 7.80 21.74 6.44
N GLY A 147 7.66 20.59 5.80
CA GLY A 147 8.75 19.62 5.66
C GLY A 147 8.29 18.22 5.28
N PHE A 148 8.81 17.22 5.99
CA PHE A 148 8.58 15.80 5.74
C PHE A 148 8.19 15.09 7.02
N VAL A 149 7.31 14.10 6.92
CA VAL A 149 7.16 13.07 7.94
C VAL A 149 7.83 11.79 7.46
N VAL A 150 8.61 11.17 8.35
CA VAL A 150 9.37 9.96 8.06
C VAL A 150 9.09 8.92 9.13
N LEU A 151 8.71 7.73 8.71
CA LEU A 151 8.66 6.54 9.55
C LEU A 151 9.82 5.63 9.12
N PHE A 152 10.70 5.28 10.05
CA PHE A 152 11.87 4.46 9.75
C PHE A 152 12.34 3.63 10.95
N VAL A 153 13.15 2.61 10.68
CA VAL A 153 13.84 1.79 11.69
C VAL A 153 15.26 2.33 11.86
N GLU A 154 15.64 2.66 13.09
CA GLU A 154 17.04 3.04 13.37
C GLU A 154 17.95 1.82 13.22
N SER A 155 19.06 1.99 12.50
CA SER A 155 20.00 0.90 12.18
C SER A 155 20.48 0.17 13.43
N GLY A 156 20.45 -1.17 13.41
CA GLY A 156 20.92 -2.03 14.51
C GLY A 156 19.84 -2.53 15.47
N ILE A 157 18.57 -2.20 15.22
CA ILE A 157 17.42 -2.74 15.94
C ILE A 157 16.64 -3.70 15.02
N ASP A 158 16.80 -5.00 15.25
CA ASP A 158 16.25 -6.09 14.43
C ASP A 158 14.78 -6.44 14.78
N ASN A 159 13.95 -5.45 15.14
CA ASN A 159 12.54 -5.71 15.46
C ASN A 159 11.57 -4.60 15.03
N THR A 160 10.32 -5.01 14.79
CA THR A 160 9.17 -4.15 14.44
C THR A 160 8.74 -3.19 15.55
N ASP A 161 9.38 -3.27 16.72
CA ASP A 161 9.08 -2.46 17.90
C ASP A 161 10.01 -1.24 18.01
N GLY A 162 10.98 -1.11 17.10
CA GLY A 162 11.97 -0.03 17.07
C GLY A 162 11.71 1.04 16.03
N ASN A 163 10.48 1.18 15.54
CA ASN A 163 10.16 2.21 14.55
C ASN A 163 10.15 3.58 15.21
N GLN A 164 10.62 4.58 14.47
CA GLN A 164 10.64 5.96 14.90
C GLN A 164 9.88 6.80 13.88
N LEU A 165 8.93 7.58 14.37
CA LEU A 165 8.20 8.56 13.60
C LEU A 165 8.79 9.94 13.88
N ALA A 166 9.28 10.61 12.85
CA ALA A 166 9.89 11.93 12.97
C ALA A 166 9.32 12.92 11.96
N LEU A 167 9.17 14.15 12.43
CA LEU A 167 8.96 15.33 11.60
C LEU A 167 10.31 15.95 11.29
N ILE A 168 10.60 16.18 10.01
CA ILE A 168 11.79 16.86 9.52
C ILE A 168 11.36 18.17 8.88
N SER A 169 11.64 19.31 9.52
CA SER A 169 11.30 20.61 8.95
C SER A 169 12.18 20.95 7.75
N GLY A 170 11.75 21.91 6.94
CA GLY A 170 12.49 22.35 5.74
C GLY A 170 13.88 22.94 6.00
N ASP A 171 14.24 23.24 7.25
CA ASP A 171 15.59 23.64 7.67
C ASP A 171 16.43 22.47 8.23
N GLY A 172 15.89 21.24 8.19
CA GLY A 172 16.53 20.02 8.66
C GLY A 172 16.46 19.78 10.15
N GLN A 173 15.69 20.56 10.92
CA GLN A 173 15.42 20.19 12.31
C GLN A 173 14.56 18.93 12.36
N ARG A 174 14.98 18.00 13.21
CA ARG A 174 14.30 16.73 13.43
C ARG A 174 13.59 16.75 14.79
N THR A 175 12.29 16.52 14.75
CA THR A 175 11.44 16.33 15.93
C THR A 175 10.93 14.91 15.92
N VAL A 176 11.36 14.09 16.89
CA VAL A 176 10.80 12.76 17.08
C VAL A 176 9.40 12.91 17.67
N LEU A 177 8.40 12.41 16.95
CA LEU A 177 7.00 12.44 17.37
C LEU A 177 6.67 11.27 18.28
N ASP A 178 7.17 10.08 17.93
CA ASP A 178 6.90 8.85 18.66
C ASP A 178 7.92 7.75 18.33
N GLU A 179 7.98 6.73 19.19
CA GLU A 179 8.87 5.57 19.07
C GLU A 179 8.14 4.30 19.52
N GLY A 180 8.36 3.19 18.83
CA GLY A 180 7.81 1.90 19.20
C GLY A 180 7.26 1.10 18.02
N ALA A 181 6.27 0.25 18.31
CA ALA A 181 5.51 -0.44 17.29
C ALA A 181 4.50 0.52 16.63
N ILE A 182 4.96 1.23 15.59
CA ILE A 182 4.19 2.13 14.75
C ILE A 182 4.22 1.57 13.33
N TYR A 183 3.09 1.14 12.79
CA TYR A 183 3.10 0.40 11.53
C TYR A 183 2.88 1.24 10.28
N ASP A 184 2.27 2.42 10.44
CA ASP A 184 1.95 3.29 9.31
C ASP A 184 1.71 4.72 9.81
N VAL A 185 1.66 5.66 8.87
CA VAL A 185 1.36 7.07 9.11
C VAL A 185 0.43 7.61 8.04
N ALA A 186 -0.62 8.31 8.47
CA ALA A 186 -1.54 9.01 7.59
C ALA A 186 -1.26 10.52 7.61
N VAL A 187 -1.34 11.15 6.44
CA VAL A 187 -1.23 12.61 6.26
C VAL A 187 -2.56 13.12 5.72
N SER A 188 -3.06 14.25 6.22
CA SER A 188 -4.28 14.88 5.68
C SER A 188 -4.04 15.39 4.26
N GLY A 189 -5.09 15.49 3.42
CA GLY A 189 -4.94 15.92 2.03
C GLY A 189 -4.32 17.32 1.85
N ASP A 190 -4.41 18.18 2.86
CA ASP A 190 -3.76 19.50 2.87
C ASP A 190 -2.36 19.50 3.53
N GLY A 191 -1.88 18.33 3.96
CA GLY A 191 -0.59 18.12 4.61
C GLY A 191 -0.47 18.71 6.01
N THR A 192 -1.54 19.21 6.62
CA THR A 192 -1.47 19.94 7.90
C THR A 192 -1.56 19.06 9.13
N LEU A 193 -2.05 17.82 9.01
CA LEU A 193 -2.19 16.87 10.09
C LEU A 193 -1.49 15.55 9.77
N ILE A 194 -0.96 14.94 10.83
CA ILE A 194 -0.33 13.61 10.79
C ILE A 194 -1.07 12.73 11.81
N ALA A 195 -1.50 11.54 11.42
CA ALA A 195 -2.12 10.56 12.31
C ALA A 195 -1.37 9.24 12.32
N TRP A 196 -1.27 8.61 13.50
CA TRP A 196 -0.65 7.30 13.67
C TRP A 196 -1.19 6.59 14.92
N GLY A 197 -0.90 5.30 15.01
CA GLY A 197 -1.08 4.51 16.22
C GLY A 197 0.25 3.97 16.73
N ALA A 198 0.49 4.08 18.03
CA ALA A 198 1.61 3.45 18.72
C ALA A 198 1.09 2.31 19.60
N HIS A 199 1.66 1.12 19.43
CA HIS A 199 1.17 -0.11 20.04
C HIS A 199 2.10 -0.62 21.14
N ASP A 200 1.52 -0.99 22.27
CA ASP A 200 2.25 -1.65 23.35
C ASP A 200 2.02 -3.16 23.26
N TRP A 201 3.06 -3.88 22.81
CA TRP A 201 3.06 -5.33 22.68
C TRP A 201 3.41 -6.11 23.95
N SER A 202 3.59 -5.46 25.09
CA SER A 202 4.12 -6.10 26.31
C SER A 202 3.17 -7.09 27.00
N THR A 203 1.84 -6.97 26.80
CA THR A 203 0.84 -7.79 27.53
C THR A 203 0.16 -8.87 26.67
N HIS A 204 0.82 -9.40 25.63
CA HIS A 204 0.17 -10.21 24.60
C HIS A 204 -0.01 -11.69 24.92
N GLY A 205 -1.23 -12.20 24.67
CA GLY A 205 -1.49 -13.58 24.28
C GLY A 205 -1.52 -13.73 22.74
N PRO A 206 -1.32 -14.94 22.20
CA PRO A 206 -1.40 -15.18 20.76
C PRO A 206 -2.80 -14.83 20.20
N GLY A 207 -2.88 -13.85 19.29
CA GLY A 207 -4.11 -13.45 18.59
C GLY A 207 -4.94 -12.35 19.26
N ASP A 208 -4.53 -11.85 20.43
CA ASP A 208 -5.34 -10.90 21.22
C ASP A 208 -5.16 -9.43 20.78
N GLY A 209 -4.10 -9.11 20.03
CA GLY A 209 -3.74 -7.75 19.63
C GLY A 209 -3.28 -6.85 20.78
N PRO A 210 -2.86 -5.59 20.47
CA PRO A 210 -2.22 -4.68 21.41
C PRO A 210 -2.91 -4.65 22.77
N GLY A 211 -2.15 -4.81 23.84
CA GLY A 211 -2.67 -4.60 25.20
C GLY A 211 -3.13 -3.17 25.39
N ARG A 212 -2.43 -2.26 24.71
CA ARG A 212 -2.71 -0.83 24.65
C ARG A 212 -2.31 -0.28 23.29
N THR A 213 -3.13 0.63 22.76
CA THR A 213 -2.83 1.45 21.59
C THR A 213 -3.06 2.93 21.93
N LEU A 214 -2.11 3.79 21.56
CA LEU A 214 -2.25 5.24 21.58
C LEU A 214 -2.47 5.73 20.15
N LEU A 215 -3.66 6.23 19.86
CA LEU A 215 -3.97 6.92 18.62
C LEU A 215 -3.67 8.40 18.80
N ARG A 216 -2.97 8.99 17.84
CA ARG A 216 -2.55 10.39 17.87
C ARG A 216 -2.83 11.09 16.56
N VAL A 217 -3.16 12.37 16.66
CA VAL A 217 -3.10 13.32 15.56
C VAL A 217 -2.24 14.49 16.02
N ALA A 218 -1.27 14.89 15.19
CA ALA A 218 -0.41 16.04 15.43
C ALA A 218 -0.55 17.10 14.34
N ASP A 219 -0.31 18.36 14.71
CA ASP A 219 -0.07 19.43 13.75
C ASP A 219 1.28 19.20 13.04
N ALA A 220 1.25 19.16 11.72
CA ALA A 220 2.40 18.76 10.93
C ALA A 220 3.51 19.82 10.84
N ARG A 221 3.23 21.08 11.22
CA ARG A 221 4.26 22.14 11.25
C ARG A 221 5.06 22.13 12.54
N THR A 222 4.41 21.78 13.64
CA THR A 222 4.96 21.90 14.99
C THR A 222 5.31 20.55 15.60
N GLY A 223 4.62 19.48 15.20
CA GLY A 223 4.66 18.18 15.87
C GLY A 223 3.80 18.13 17.14
N ASP A 224 3.07 19.19 17.48
CA ASP A 224 2.24 19.22 18.68
C ASP A 224 1.04 18.27 18.53
N ILE A 225 0.85 17.37 19.50
CA ILE A 225 -0.30 16.48 19.55
C ILE A 225 -1.57 17.31 19.77
N VAL A 226 -2.46 17.31 18.78
CA VAL A 226 -3.76 17.99 18.82
C VAL A 226 -4.88 17.09 19.34
N TYR A 227 -4.79 15.78 19.06
CA TYR A 227 -5.72 14.77 19.55
C TYR A 227 -4.97 13.52 20.00
N GLU A 228 -5.39 12.94 21.13
CA GLU A 228 -4.87 11.68 21.63
C GLU A 228 -6.02 10.83 22.17
N ARG A 229 -5.95 9.52 21.91
CA ARG A 229 -6.86 8.53 22.48
C ARG A 229 -6.10 7.27 22.85
N GLU A 230 -6.28 6.82 24.08
CA GLU A 230 -5.83 5.50 24.52
C GLU A 230 -6.94 4.46 24.37
N GLN A 231 -6.58 3.27 23.88
CA GLN A 231 -7.41 2.08 23.86
C GLN A 231 -6.71 0.94 24.59
N THR A 232 -7.43 0.17 25.41
CA THR A 232 -6.88 -0.93 26.20
C THR A 232 -7.80 -2.15 26.19
N GLY A 233 -7.24 -3.34 26.39
CA GLY A 233 -8.03 -4.57 26.49
C GLY A 233 -8.62 -5.01 25.15
N ALA A 234 -9.87 -5.50 25.12
CA ALA A 234 -10.52 -5.98 23.88
C ALA A 234 -10.69 -4.88 22.81
N ASP A 235 -10.68 -3.61 23.22
CA ASP A 235 -10.74 -2.45 22.34
C ASP A 235 -9.35 -2.07 21.76
N GLY A 236 -8.27 -2.73 22.21
CA GLY A 236 -6.88 -2.37 21.92
C GLY A 236 -6.34 -2.79 20.55
N SER A 237 -7.04 -3.67 19.82
CA SER A 237 -6.55 -4.20 18.52
C SER A 237 -6.75 -3.28 17.31
N VAL A 238 -7.13 -2.03 17.54
CA VAL A 238 -7.30 -0.99 16.51
C VAL A 238 -6.00 -0.22 16.38
N GLY A 239 -5.65 0.31 15.19
CA GLY A 239 -4.87 1.54 15.17
C GLY A 239 -3.81 1.73 14.11
N VAL A 240 -3.87 1.05 12.96
CA VAL A 240 -3.03 1.47 11.84
C VAL A 240 -3.74 2.61 11.11
N ALA A 241 -3.20 3.83 11.17
CA ALA A 241 -3.79 4.97 10.49
C ALA A 241 -3.52 4.90 8.99
N LYS A 242 -4.60 4.92 8.19
CA LYS A 242 -4.55 4.68 6.74
C LYS A 242 -4.88 5.90 5.89
N GLY A 243 -5.51 6.91 6.47
CA GLY A 243 -5.86 8.14 5.77
C GLY A 243 -6.86 8.98 6.56
N PHE A 244 -7.16 10.16 6.02
CA PHE A 244 -8.23 11.02 6.52
C PHE A 244 -9.41 11.00 5.54
N LEU A 245 -10.63 10.99 6.08
CA LEU A 245 -11.83 11.30 5.32
C LEU A 245 -11.99 12.82 5.20
N GLY A 246 -12.79 13.27 4.23
CA GLY A 246 -13.01 14.69 3.96
C GLY A 246 -13.64 15.50 5.11
N ASP A 247 -14.19 14.82 6.12
CA ASP A 247 -14.71 15.42 7.34
C ASP A 247 -13.73 15.41 8.53
N GLY A 248 -12.48 14.97 8.30
CA GLY A 248 -11.40 14.95 9.29
C GLY A 248 -11.36 13.70 10.16
N ARG A 249 -12.27 12.73 9.96
CA ARG A 249 -12.16 11.41 10.61
C ARG A 249 -10.98 10.63 10.06
N VAL A 250 -10.33 9.84 10.90
CA VAL A 250 -9.17 9.00 10.53
C VAL A 250 -9.65 7.58 10.26
N VAL A 251 -9.26 7.04 9.11
CA VAL A 251 -9.47 5.62 8.75
C VAL A 251 -8.43 4.77 9.45
N LEU A 252 -8.89 3.76 10.18
CA LEU A 252 -8.05 2.87 10.97
C LEU A 252 -8.27 1.41 10.58
N ASP A 253 -7.17 0.72 10.31
CA ASP A 253 -7.14 -0.74 10.25
C ASP A 253 -6.79 -1.34 11.63
N ARG A 254 -7.00 -2.65 11.75
CA ARG A 254 -6.61 -3.42 12.95
C ARG A 254 -5.10 -3.59 13.01
N ALA A 255 -4.54 -3.44 14.20
CA ALA A 255 -3.11 -3.63 14.47
C ALA A 255 -2.65 -5.10 14.32
N THR A 256 -3.57 -6.06 14.39
CA THR A 256 -3.27 -7.50 14.31
C THR A 256 -3.17 -8.04 12.90
N ASN A 257 -3.29 -7.18 11.87
CA ASN A 257 -3.48 -7.62 10.48
C ASN A 257 -4.63 -8.66 10.36
N ALA A 258 -5.67 -8.48 11.18
CA ALA A 258 -6.85 -9.34 11.17
C ALA A 258 -7.96 -8.62 10.39
N PRO A 259 -8.70 -9.32 9.50
CA PRO A 259 -9.74 -8.74 8.65
C PRO A 259 -11.01 -8.32 9.42
N GLY A 260 -10.91 -8.03 10.71
CA GLY A 260 -12.02 -7.75 11.62
C GLY A 260 -12.64 -6.35 11.48
N GLY A 261 -12.62 -5.79 10.28
CA GLY A 261 -13.28 -4.55 9.90
C GLY A 261 -12.39 -3.31 9.98
N ILE A 262 -12.74 -2.34 9.13
CA ILE A 262 -12.17 -0.99 9.10
C ILE A 262 -12.96 -0.08 10.06
N LEU A 263 -12.24 0.77 10.78
CA LEU A 263 -12.80 1.64 11.81
C LEU A 263 -12.59 3.11 11.43
N LEU A 264 -13.49 3.98 11.90
CA LEU A 264 -13.29 5.42 11.87
C LEU A 264 -13.06 5.95 13.27
N TRP A 265 -12.00 6.71 13.44
CA TRP A 265 -11.80 7.56 14.59
C TRP A 265 -12.23 8.98 14.27
N ASP A 266 -13.17 9.52 15.05
CA ASP A 266 -13.46 10.94 15.11
C ASP A 266 -12.60 11.56 16.22
N PRO A 267 -11.55 12.34 15.87
CA PRO A 267 -10.66 12.93 16.86
C PRO A 267 -11.35 13.97 17.74
N ALA A 268 -12.28 14.74 17.17
CA ALA A 268 -12.99 15.80 17.87
C ALA A 268 -14.04 15.25 18.86
N ALA A 269 -14.75 14.18 18.48
CA ALA A 269 -15.68 13.48 19.37
C ALA A 269 -14.98 12.49 20.30
N GLY A 270 -13.75 12.08 19.97
CA GLY A 270 -13.02 11.05 20.70
C GLY A 270 -13.72 9.69 20.61
N THR A 271 -14.30 9.35 19.46
CA THR A 271 -15.05 8.09 19.27
C THR A 271 -14.44 7.24 18.17
N VAL A 272 -14.37 5.93 18.38
CA VAL A 272 -13.95 4.95 17.37
C VAL A 272 -15.14 4.06 17.05
N THR A 273 -15.52 3.96 15.78
CA THR A 273 -16.71 3.23 15.34
C THR A 273 -16.39 2.35 14.13
N PRO A 274 -16.97 1.14 14.02
CA PRO A 274 -16.92 0.37 12.77
C PRO A 274 -17.46 1.18 11.60
N TRP A 275 -16.81 1.06 10.44
CA TRP A 275 -17.19 1.80 9.25
C TRP A 275 -17.90 0.94 8.22
N THR A 276 -17.29 -0.20 7.91
CA THR A 276 -17.66 -1.06 6.79
C THR A 276 -17.26 -2.51 7.07
N ASP A 277 -17.85 -3.43 6.34
CA ASP A 277 -17.58 -4.87 6.43
C ASP A 277 -16.37 -5.32 5.59
N TYR A 278 -15.70 -4.38 4.90
CA TYR A 278 -14.40 -4.62 4.29
C TYR A 278 -13.34 -4.93 5.36
N GLY A 279 -12.33 -5.72 4.98
CA GLY A 279 -11.31 -6.21 5.90
C GLY A 279 -10.14 -5.24 6.10
N PHE A 280 -9.70 -4.57 5.02
CA PHE A 280 -8.49 -3.74 5.02
C PHE A 280 -8.62 -2.51 4.14
N THR A 281 -7.92 -1.46 4.52
CA THR A 281 -7.78 -0.24 3.72
C THR A 281 -6.47 -0.29 2.95
N THR A 282 -6.56 -0.24 1.62
CA THR A 282 -5.37 -0.20 0.76
C THR A 282 -4.93 1.25 0.53
N SER A 283 -5.86 2.15 0.21
CA SER A 283 -5.57 3.55 -0.06
C SER A 283 -6.81 4.42 0.22
N VAL A 284 -6.59 5.67 0.60
CA VAL A 284 -7.63 6.69 0.78
C VAL A 284 -7.26 7.90 -0.06
N ALA A 285 -8.20 8.41 -0.86
CA ALA A 285 -7.97 9.62 -1.65
C ALA A 285 -7.65 10.82 -0.75
N PRO A 286 -6.84 11.80 -1.19
CA PRO A 286 -6.50 12.97 -0.38
C PRO A 286 -7.70 13.80 0.08
N SER A 287 -8.74 13.88 -0.77
CA SER A 287 -10.06 14.46 -0.46
C SER A 287 -10.86 13.63 0.56
N GLY A 288 -10.51 12.36 0.71
CA GLY A 288 -11.16 11.41 1.60
C GLY A 288 -12.57 10.99 1.15
N ASP A 289 -12.95 11.25 -0.11
CA ASP A 289 -14.25 10.90 -0.69
C ASP A 289 -14.25 9.53 -1.39
N LEU A 290 -13.08 8.98 -1.69
CA LEU A 290 -12.88 7.64 -2.25
C LEU A 290 -11.85 6.84 -1.42
N ALA A 291 -12.01 5.52 -1.41
CA ALA A 291 -11.03 4.60 -0.85
C ALA A 291 -10.95 3.30 -1.67
N VAL A 292 -9.76 2.69 -1.71
CA VAL A 292 -9.58 1.32 -2.19
C VAL A 292 -9.61 0.40 -0.98
N LEU A 293 -10.61 -0.48 -0.92
CA LEU A 293 -10.85 -1.37 0.20
C LEU A 293 -10.74 -2.83 -0.25
N THR A 294 -10.10 -3.66 0.57
CA THR A 294 -9.95 -5.10 0.33
C THR A 294 -10.94 -5.89 1.19
N PRO A 295 -11.75 -6.79 0.62
CA PRO A 295 -12.65 -7.64 1.38
C PRO A 295 -11.91 -8.46 2.46
N PRO A 296 -12.62 -8.95 3.49
CA PRO A 296 -12.01 -9.80 4.49
C PRO A 296 -11.48 -11.11 3.89
N ASN A 297 -10.45 -11.71 4.50
CA ASN A 297 -9.73 -12.86 3.94
C ASN A 297 -10.59 -14.10 3.72
N GLU A 298 -11.67 -14.23 4.49
CA GLU A 298 -12.65 -15.30 4.41
C GLU A 298 -13.76 -15.05 3.37
N ALA A 299 -13.78 -13.88 2.73
CA ALA A 299 -14.72 -13.59 1.66
C ALA A 299 -14.51 -14.55 0.48
N ALA A 300 -15.61 -14.95 -0.16
CA ALA A 300 -15.55 -15.79 -1.36
C ALA A 300 -14.91 -15.05 -2.54
N ASP A 301 -15.06 -13.73 -2.57
CA ASP A 301 -14.40 -12.83 -3.50
C ASP A 301 -13.54 -11.86 -2.68
N THR A 302 -12.24 -11.84 -2.98
CA THR A 302 -11.25 -11.01 -2.28
C THR A 302 -10.78 -9.84 -3.16
N THR A 303 -11.48 -9.60 -4.27
CA THR A 303 -11.17 -8.53 -5.21
C THR A 303 -11.36 -7.16 -4.54
N PRO A 304 -10.34 -6.30 -4.51
CA PRO A 304 -10.49 -4.96 -3.96
C PRO A 304 -11.52 -4.12 -4.72
N GLY A 305 -12.24 -3.27 -3.99
CA GLY A 305 -13.23 -2.35 -4.53
C GLY A 305 -12.83 -0.90 -4.34
N VAL A 306 -13.20 -0.04 -5.30
CA VAL A 306 -13.18 1.41 -5.10
C VAL A 306 -14.53 1.83 -4.55
N VAL A 307 -14.51 2.47 -3.39
CA VAL A 307 -15.69 2.76 -2.56
C VAL A 307 -15.84 4.26 -2.38
N ASP A 308 -17.06 4.76 -2.57
CA ASP A 308 -17.45 6.11 -2.17
C ASP A 308 -17.58 6.15 -0.64
N THR A 309 -16.76 6.97 0.01
CA THR A 309 -16.63 6.94 1.47
C THR A 309 -17.82 7.59 2.19
N VAL A 310 -18.61 8.39 1.47
CA VAL A 310 -19.78 9.09 1.99
C VAL A 310 -20.98 8.15 2.00
N THR A 311 -21.18 7.40 0.91
CA THR A 311 -22.33 6.47 0.79
C THR A 311 -22.00 5.05 1.26
N GLY A 312 -20.73 4.67 1.26
CA GLY A 312 -20.27 3.30 1.48
C GLY A 312 -20.49 2.39 0.26
N GLU A 313 -20.90 2.94 -0.89
CA GLU A 313 -21.16 2.17 -2.11
C GLU A 313 -19.85 1.80 -2.81
N THR A 314 -19.73 0.53 -3.22
CA THR A 314 -18.66 0.10 -4.13
C THR A 314 -19.01 0.56 -5.54
N LEU A 315 -18.21 1.49 -6.08
CA LEU A 315 -18.40 2.06 -7.41
C LEU A 315 -18.03 1.03 -8.49
N TRP A 316 -16.90 0.35 -8.29
CA TRP A 316 -16.41 -0.73 -9.17
C TRP A 316 -15.38 -1.59 -8.43
N THR A 317 -15.14 -2.79 -8.94
CA THR A 317 -14.14 -3.75 -8.42
C THR A 317 -12.92 -3.79 -9.32
N MET A 318 -11.72 -3.82 -8.73
CA MET A 318 -10.47 -3.88 -9.47
C MET A 318 -10.33 -5.18 -10.26
N PRO A 319 -9.58 -5.18 -11.38
CA PRO A 319 -9.22 -6.44 -12.01
C PRO A 319 -8.30 -7.27 -11.08
N PRO A 320 -8.37 -8.62 -11.13
CA PRO A 320 -7.71 -9.50 -10.16
C PRO A 320 -6.17 -9.47 -10.21
N ASP A 321 -5.58 -8.92 -11.27
CA ASP A 321 -4.14 -8.78 -11.50
C ASP A 321 -3.65 -7.33 -11.33
N HIS A 322 -4.48 -6.46 -10.76
CA HIS A 322 -4.15 -5.07 -10.47
C HIS A 322 -3.94 -4.83 -8.97
N PHE A 323 -2.95 -4.01 -8.65
CA PHE A 323 -2.55 -3.72 -7.28
C PHE A 323 -2.49 -2.20 -7.06
N ALA A 324 -3.15 -1.74 -6.00
CA ALA A 324 -3.07 -0.35 -5.56
C ALA A 324 -2.05 -0.24 -4.43
N GLY A 325 -1.17 0.76 -4.50
CA GLY A 325 -0.31 1.15 -3.38
C GLY A 325 -1.04 2.10 -2.40
N PRO A 326 -0.43 2.42 -1.25
CA PRO A 326 -1.00 3.36 -0.26
C PRO A 326 -1.34 4.75 -0.83
N GLN A 327 -0.56 5.21 -1.81
CA GLN A 327 -0.68 6.52 -2.45
C GLN A 327 -1.19 6.42 -3.90
N ALA A 328 -2.12 5.49 -4.17
CA ALA A 328 -2.58 5.22 -5.54
C ALA A 328 -3.41 6.36 -6.15
N PHE A 329 -4.09 7.18 -5.35
CA PHE A 329 -4.92 8.29 -5.85
C PHE A 329 -4.09 9.52 -6.22
N SER A 330 -4.48 10.20 -7.30
CA SER A 330 -3.96 11.54 -7.64
C SER A 330 -4.30 12.56 -6.55
N PRO A 331 -3.58 13.71 -6.47
CA PRO A 331 -3.82 14.73 -5.45
C PRO A 331 -5.26 15.26 -5.45
N ASP A 332 -5.86 15.42 -6.63
CA ASP A 332 -7.27 15.78 -6.81
C ASP A 332 -8.27 14.61 -6.68
N GLY A 333 -7.79 13.37 -6.46
CA GLY A 333 -8.60 12.16 -6.30
C GLY A 333 -9.29 11.67 -7.57
N ARG A 334 -9.06 12.28 -8.75
CA ARG A 334 -9.74 11.91 -10.00
C ARG A 334 -9.16 10.65 -10.65
N HIS A 335 -7.90 10.33 -10.39
CA HIS A 335 -7.21 9.22 -11.03
C HIS A 335 -6.66 8.24 -10.00
N LEU A 336 -6.55 6.98 -10.42
CA LEU A 336 -5.98 5.89 -9.63
C LEU A 336 -4.88 5.22 -10.44
N ALA A 337 -3.64 5.25 -9.95
CA ALA A 337 -2.50 4.56 -10.54
C ALA A 337 -2.31 3.19 -9.89
N LEU A 338 -2.23 2.17 -10.73
CA LEU A 338 -2.16 0.77 -10.33
C LEU A 338 -0.98 0.09 -11.01
N ILE A 339 -0.43 -0.93 -10.35
CA ILE A 339 0.47 -1.88 -11.01
C ILE A 339 -0.38 -3.02 -11.53
N ALA A 340 -0.35 -3.26 -12.83
CA ALA A 340 -0.91 -4.46 -13.45
C ALA A 340 0.21 -5.47 -13.65
N ALA A 341 0.01 -6.70 -13.14
CA ALA A 341 0.97 -7.80 -13.26
C ALA A 341 0.26 -9.06 -13.80
N PRO A 342 -0.20 -9.03 -15.07
CA PRO A 342 -0.88 -10.16 -15.67
C PRO A 342 0.01 -11.40 -15.67
N GLY A 343 -0.56 -12.54 -15.28
CA GLY A 343 0.14 -13.82 -15.27
C GLY A 343 0.88 -14.14 -13.98
N LEU A 344 0.79 -13.31 -12.93
CA LEU A 344 1.17 -13.76 -11.60
C LEU A 344 0.33 -14.97 -11.20
N PRO A 345 0.95 -16.06 -10.72
CA PRO A 345 0.21 -17.20 -10.22
C PRO A 345 -0.69 -16.76 -9.08
N SER A 346 -1.90 -17.32 -9.02
CA SER A 346 -2.74 -17.23 -7.84
C SER A 346 -2.02 -17.74 -6.60
N ALA A 347 -2.46 -17.32 -5.40
CA ALA A 347 -1.90 -17.82 -4.15
C ALA A 347 -1.91 -19.36 -4.05
N GLU A 348 -2.93 -20.01 -4.62
CA GLU A 348 -3.02 -21.47 -4.69
C GLU A 348 -1.94 -22.09 -5.59
N GLU A 349 -1.72 -21.50 -6.76
CA GLU A 349 -0.65 -21.91 -7.69
C GLU A 349 0.73 -21.67 -7.07
N PHE A 350 0.90 -20.58 -6.32
CA PHE A 350 2.13 -20.30 -5.59
C PHE A 350 2.38 -21.34 -4.47
N GLU A 351 1.33 -21.67 -3.70
CA GLU A 351 1.39 -22.73 -2.68
C GLU A 351 1.65 -24.11 -3.30
N GLU A 352 1.11 -24.40 -4.49
CA GLU A 352 1.39 -25.62 -5.23
C GLU A 352 2.83 -25.67 -5.76
N ALA A 353 3.32 -24.59 -6.37
CA ALA A 353 4.68 -24.47 -6.88
C ALA A 353 5.72 -24.57 -5.75
N ALA A 354 5.46 -23.93 -4.61
CA ALA A 354 6.29 -24.04 -3.41
C ALA A 354 6.31 -25.46 -2.84
N ARG A 355 5.19 -26.21 -2.94
CA ARG A 355 5.10 -27.61 -2.51
C ARG A 355 5.88 -28.56 -3.42
N THR A 356 5.93 -28.29 -4.73
CA THR A 356 6.63 -29.15 -5.70
C THR A 356 8.12 -28.85 -5.82
N ALA A 357 8.58 -27.69 -5.33
CA ALA A 357 9.97 -27.31 -5.13
C ALA A 357 10.90 -27.43 -6.36
N ALA A 358 10.35 -27.54 -7.57
CA ALA A 358 11.14 -27.88 -8.75
C ALA A 358 11.42 -26.70 -9.71
N GLU A 359 10.61 -25.63 -9.74
CA GLU A 359 10.69 -24.66 -10.86
C GLU A 359 10.32 -23.21 -10.46
N VAL A 360 10.36 -22.82 -9.19
CA VAL A 360 9.93 -21.46 -8.77
C VAL A 360 10.99 -20.38 -9.10
N GLU A 361 12.26 -20.78 -9.29
CA GLU A 361 13.37 -19.83 -9.41
C GLU A 361 13.49 -19.19 -10.81
N GLU A 362 12.80 -19.72 -11.83
CA GLU A 362 12.88 -19.24 -13.23
C GLU A 362 11.62 -18.48 -13.71
N GLN A 363 10.63 -18.24 -12.84
CA GLN A 363 9.24 -18.06 -13.29
C GLN A 363 8.45 -16.91 -12.65
N LEU A 364 9.04 -15.73 -12.45
CA LEU A 364 8.29 -14.51 -12.10
C LEU A 364 8.77 -13.25 -12.83
N ASP A 365 9.36 -13.40 -14.03
CA ASP A 365 9.50 -12.27 -14.96
C ASP A 365 8.15 -11.99 -15.64
N VAL A 366 7.17 -11.60 -14.82
CA VAL A 366 5.87 -11.17 -15.29
C VAL A 366 5.98 -9.72 -15.74
N PRO A 367 5.60 -9.40 -17.00
CA PRO A 367 5.54 -8.01 -17.45
C PRO A 367 4.64 -7.23 -16.52
N ARG A 368 5.22 -6.22 -15.87
CA ARG A 368 4.47 -5.28 -15.03
C ARG A 368 4.27 -3.98 -15.79
N SER A 369 3.07 -3.44 -15.71
CA SER A 369 2.68 -2.18 -16.33
C SER A 369 2.09 -1.26 -15.29
N ILE A 370 2.17 0.05 -15.51
CA ILE A 370 1.37 1.01 -14.78
C ILE A 370 0.07 1.22 -15.55
N VAL A 371 -1.06 1.15 -14.86
CA VAL A 371 -2.38 1.48 -15.41
C VAL A 371 -2.96 2.61 -14.59
N VAL A 372 -3.29 3.71 -15.25
CA VAL A 372 -4.03 4.81 -14.67
C VAL A 372 -5.49 4.71 -15.11
N LEU A 373 -6.39 4.72 -14.14
CA LEU A 373 -7.83 4.66 -14.33
C LEU A 373 -8.48 5.96 -13.84
N ASP A 374 -9.64 6.32 -14.38
CA ASP A 374 -10.56 7.23 -13.70
C ASP A 374 -11.02 6.57 -12.40
N ALA A 375 -10.84 7.27 -11.29
CA ALA A 375 -11.06 6.71 -9.97
C ALA A 375 -12.53 6.35 -9.71
N ARG A 376 -13.48 7.06 -10.34
CA ARG A 376 -14.91 6.85 -10.08
C ARG A 376 -15.54 5.83 -11.02
N SER A 377 -15.14 5.80 -12.28
CA SER A 377 -15.70 4.89 -13.29
C SER A 377 -14.90 3.61 -13.48
N GLY A 378 -13.60 3.62 -13.15
CA GLY A 378 -12.67 2.54 -13.45
C GLY A 378 -12.26 2.48 -14.92
N GLU A 379 -12.63 3.48 -15.73
CA GLU A 379 -12.26 3.53 -17.14
C GLU A 379 -10.76 3.84 -17.31
N PRO A 380 -10.06 3.16 -18.25
CA PRO A 380 -8.64 3.39 -18.46
C PRO A 380 -8.36 4.76 -19.06
N VAL A 381 -7.34 5.43 -18.53
CA VAL A 381 -6.82 6.73 -19.00
C VAL A 381 -5.48 6.55 -19.70
N LEU A 382 -4.55 5.84 -19.05
CA LEU A 382 -3.18 5.63 -19.54
C LEU A 382 -2.69 4.23 -19.14
N THR A 383 -1.94 3.58 -20.03
CA THR A 383 -1.11 2.42 -19.70
C THR A 383 0.35 2.72 -20.05
N VAL A 384 1.25 2.52 -19.09
CA VAL A 384 2.70 2.53 -19.32
C VAL A 384 3.20 1.09 -19.23
N ALA A 385 3.40 0.48 -20.40
CA ALA A 385 3.71 -0.93 -20.56
C ALA A 385 5.19 -1.25 -20.37
N ASP A 386 5.46 -2.49 -19.96
CA ASP A 386 6.80 -3.10 -19.86
C ASP A 386 7.76 -2.29 -18.97
N THR A 387 7.25 -1.79 -17.85
CA THR A 387 7.99 -0.85 -16.98
C THR A 387 8.71 -1.52 -15.82
N GLY A 388 8.32 -2.74 -15.43
CA GLY A 388 8.83 -3.35 -14.19
C GLY A 388 8.76 -2.39 -12.98
N PRO A 389 7.67 -1.62 -12.81
CA PRO A 389 7.67 -0.46 -11.95
C PRO A 389 7.74 -0.88 -10.48
N GLY A 390 8.44 -0.08 -9.68
CA GLY A 390 8.36 -0.14 -8.23
C GLY A 390 7.24 0.77 -7.70
N ASN A 391 7.59 1.64 -6.76
CA ASN A 391 6.64 2.53 -6.12
C ASN A 391 6.19 3.63 -7.08
N ILE A 392 4.89 3.90 -7.09
CA ILE A 392 4.28 4.99 -7.86
C ILE A 392 3.92 6.11 -6.89
N THR A 393 4.30 7.33 -7.22
CA THR A 393 3.94 8.53 -6.44
C THR A 393 3.45 9.60 -7.38
N TRP A 394 2.28 10.15 -7.10
CA TRP A 394 1.76 11.29 -7.85
C TRP A 394 2.52 12.57 -7.50
N GLU A 395 2.93 13.29 -8.53
CA GLU A 395 3.61 14.57 -8.40
C GLU A 395 2.64 15.74 -8.58
N SER A 396 1.65 15.56 -9.43
CA SER A 396 0.56 16.50 -9.63
C SER A 396 -0.72 15.75 -10.01
N ASP A 397 -1.78 16.49 -10.33
CA ASP A 397 -3.06 15.92 -10.77
C ASP A 397 -2.97 15.13 -12.09
N ASP A 398 -1.94 15.41 -12.89
CA ASP A 398 -1.76 14.84 -14.22
C ASP A 398 -0.36 14.24 -14.47
N SER A 399 0.51 14.20 -13.45
CA SER A 399 1.83 13.58 -13.53
C SER A 399 2.14 12.70 -12.31
N PHE A 400 2.83 11.60 -12.57
CA PHE A 400 3.32 10.70 -11.54
C PHE A 400 4.75 10.27 -11.86
N VAL A 401 5.48 9.92 -10.80
CA VAL A 401 6.82 9.36 -10.87
C VAL A 401 6.83 7.94 -10.36
N PHE A 402 7.76 7.14 -10.87
CA PHE A 402 7.96 5.77 -10.42
C PHE A 402 9.40 5.35 -10.67
N ASP A 403 9.88 4.40 -9.87
CA ASP A 403 11.14 3.74 -10.13
C ASP A 403 11.01 2.62 -11.16
N VAL A 404 12.03 2.52 -12.01
CA VAL A 404 12.21 1.46 -12.99
C VAL A 404 13.53 0.78 -12.70
N TRP A 405 13.47 -0.55 -12.54
CA TRP A 405 14.62 -1.39 -12.30
C TRP A 405 14.88 -2.28 -13.52
N ASP A 406 16.09 -2.19 -14.07
CA ASP A 406 16.57 -3.12 -15.10
C ASP A 406 17.55 -4.11 -14.47
N GLU A 407 17.07 -5.33 -14.24
CA GLU A 407 17.87 -6.42 -13.68
C GLU A 407 19.09 -6.78 -14.54
N ALA A 408 18.98 -6.66 -15.87
CA ALA A 408 20.05 -7.06 -16.78
C ALA A 408 21.25 -6.11 -16.71
N THR A 409 20.99 -4.82 -16.46
CA THR A 409 22.04 -3.78 -16.38
C THR A 409 22.38 -3.41 -14.94
N ALA A 410 21.52 -3.77 -13.97
CA ALA A 410 21.50 -3.29 -12.60
C ALA A 410 21.36 -1.75 -12.51
N ASP A 411 20.65 -1.19 -13.50
CA ASP A 411 20.39 0.23 -13.61
C ASP A 411 19.04 0.56 -12.95
N HIS A 412 19.01 1.67 -12.22
CA HIS A 412 17.83 2.21 -11.56
C HIS A 412 17.54 3.61 -12.13
N SER A 413 16.34 3.82 -12.62
CA SER A 413 15.89 5.11 -13.15
C SER A 413 14.63 5.58 -12.44
N VAL A 414 14.50 6.89 -12.23
CA VAL A 414 13.24 7.50 -11.79
C VAL A 414 12.61 8.14 -13.01
N VAL A 415 11.40 7.71 -13.35
CA VAL A 415 10.68 8.12 -14.55
C VAL A 415 9.47 8.93 -14.14
N ARG A 416 9.26 10.07 -14.80
CA ARG A 416 8.03 10.85 -14.73
C ARG A 416 7.21 10.58 -15.97
N CYS A 417 5.92 10.31 -15.82
CA CYS A 417 4.98 10.28 -16.93
C CYS A 417 3.78 11.18 -16.64
N SER A 418 3.25 11.82 -17.68
CA SER A 418 1.98 12.55 -17.64
C SER A 418 0.85 11.75 -18.27
N LEU A 419 -0.40 12.09 -17.92
CA LEU A 419 -1.61 11.40 -18.42
C LEU A 419 -1.80 11.48 -19.94
N ASP A 420 -1.15 12.43 -20.61
CA ASP A 420 -1.10 12.52 -22.07
C ASP A 420 -0.08 11.56 -22.72
N GLY A 421 0.62 10.75 -21.92
CA GLY A 421 1.56 9.73 -22.36
C GLY A 421 2.99 10.22 -22.64
N ARG A 422 3.34 11.45 -22.26
CA ARG A 422 4.74 11.90 -22.29
C ARG A 422 5.49 11.39 -21.06
N CYS A 423 6.70 10.87 -21.26
CA CYS A 423 7.57 10.41 -20.18
C CYS A 423 8.99 10.98 -20.31
N GLU A 424 9.66 11.16 -19.18
CA GLU A 424 11.04 11.67 -19.07
C GLU A 424 11.76 11.08 -17.84
N LEU A 425 13.09 11.15 -17.81
CA LEU A 425 13.89 10.79 -16.64
C LEU A 425 13.82 11.93 -15.61
N ALA A 426 13.14 11.69 -14.49
CA ALA A 426 13.05 12.67 -13.41
C ALA A 426 14.35 12.74 -12.58
N ALA A 427 15.13 11.66 -12.58
CA ALA A 427 16.48 11.64 -12.01
C ALA A 427 17.44 10.89 -12.94
N PRO A 428 18.75 11.22 -12.92
CA PRO A 428 19.75 10.48 -13.68
C PRO A 428 19.74 8.99 -13.31
N THR A 429 19.91 8.13 -14.31
CA THR A 429 20.04 6.68 -14.10
C THR A 429 21.27 6.38 -13.24
N GLY A 430 21.04 5.74 -12.10
CA GLY A 430 22.09 5.25 -11.20
C GLY A 430 22.37 3.77 -11.44
N ARG A 431 23.58 3.31 -11.12
CA ARG A 431 23.87 1.87 -11.00
C ARG A 431 23.92 1.49 -9.53
N ILE A 432 23.21 0.45 -9.13
CA ILE A 432 23.35 -0.07 -7.77
C ILE A 432 24.65 -0.86 -7.71
N VAL A 433 25.59 -0.38 -6.90
CA VAL A 433 26.81 -1.12 -6.58
C VAL A 433 26.51 -1.99 -5.37
N TRP A 434 26.21 -3.27 -5.61
CA TRP A 434 26.09 -4.25 -4.54
C TRP A 434 27.45 -4.44 -3.86
N HIS A 435 27.64 -3.84 -2.68
CA HIS A 435 28.80 -4.16 -1.87
C HIS A 435 28.62 -5.57 -1.28
N GLU A 436 29.28 -6.55 -1.90
CA GLU A 436 29.52 -7.85 -1.29
C GLU A 436 30.39 -7.64 -0.05
N THR A 437 29.76 -7.57 1.11
CA THR A 437 30.47 -7.69 2.39
C THR A 437 31.01 -9.12 2.50
N LEU A 438 32.35 -9.24 2.38
CA LEU A 438 33.15 -10.47 2.50
C LEU A 438 33.06 -11.13 3.88
#